data_AF-A0A6P0KG79-F1
#
_entry.id   AF-A0A6P0KG79-F1
#
_cell.length_a   1.000
_cell.length_b   1.000
_cell.length_c   1.000
_cell.angle_alpha   90.00
_cell.angle_beta   90.00
_cell.angle_gamma   90.00
#
_symmetry.space_group_name_H-M   'P 1'
#
loop_
_entity.id
_entity.type
_entity.pdbx_description
1 polymer ?
#
loop_
_entity_poly.entity_id
_entity_poly.type
_entity_poly.pdbx_seq_one_letter_code
_entity_poly.pdbx_strand_id
1 'polypeptide(L)'
;MSIINFIDGEKGGVGKSLFACCLIHYFEENGLPYTLVDADTNADVAEVYEGIKDINFKISDEITAMNSRTAADVDRIFELAKEKTVIINLPANVHESVAYWIKDNDLLDGEIVKSAGVSLCKWFLCSGSYDSVTLFLNSLKAFKGKLPHIFVRNYGLCPDWSNVDIREAFKQAKEQYQFKEIKFPGLRFTERDYLEENRIPFSMALDDKSGMPALSRQRLIKFLRHSAKAIEQAGVLDFTSKQQKDVVNV
;
A
#
# COMPACT_ATOMS: atom_id res chain seq x y z
N MET A 1 -18.04 3.32 0.15
CA MET A 1 -17.26 2.17 -0.32
C MET A 1 -15.92 2.25 0.35
N SER A 2 -15.50 1.21 1.03
CA SER A 2 -14.20 1.09 1.68
C SER A 2 -13.26 0.26 0.79
N ILE A 3 -11.96 0.42 1.01
CA ILE A 3 -10.94 -0.22 0.17
C ILE A 3 -10.01 -1.02 1.07
N ILE A 4 -9.67 -2.24 0.67
CA ILE A 4 -8.54 -2.98 1.23
C ILE A 4 -7.32 -2.65 0.36
N ASN A 5 -6.39 -1.89 0.92
CA ASN A 5 -5.17 -1.44 0.26
C ASN A 5 -4.00 -2.35 0.65
N PHE A 6 -3.59 -3.22 -0.26
CA PHE A 6 -2.38 -4.03 -0.11
C PHE A 6 -1.15 -3.22 -0.51
N ILE A 7 -0.23 -2.97 0.42
CA ILE A 7 1.07 -2.37 0.13
C ILE A 7 2.05 -3.52 -0.08
N ASP A 8 2.34 -3.82 -1.34
CA ASP A 8 3.16 -4.98 -1.73
C ASP A 8 4.35 -4.55 -2.58
N GLY A 9 5.25 -5.49 -2.82
CA GLY A 9 6.30 -5.46 -3.83
C GLY A 9 7.08 -6.78 -3.86
N GLU A 10 6.60 -7.79 -3.13
CA GLU A 10 7.08 -9.17 -3.00
C GLU A 10 8.56 -9.34 -2.61
N LYS A 11 9.28 -8.24 -2.40
CA LYS A 11 10.69 -8.20 -2.07
C LYS A 11 10.96 -7.30 -0.87
N GLY A 12 12.02 -7.61 -0.13
CA GLY A 12 12.56 -6.76 0.93
C GLY A 12 13.18 -5.47 0.36
N GLY A 13 13.08 -4.37 1.11
CA GLY A 13 13.80 -3.13 0.77
C GLY A 13 13.25 -2.32 -0.42
N VAL A 14 12.10 -2.65 -0.98
CA VAL A 14 11.48 -1.89 -2.10
C VAL A 14 10.73 -0.62 -1.67
N GLY A 15 10.66 -0.35 -0.36
CA GLY A 15 10.04 0.85 0.21
C GLY A 15 8.58 0.70 0.65
N LYS A 16 8.10 -0.52 0.93
CA LYS A 16 6.73 -0.81 1.36
C LYS A 16 6.33 -0.04 2.62
N SER A 17 7.10 -0.17 3.70
CA SER A 17 6.82 0.50 4.98
C SER A 17 6.80 2.03 4.83
N LEU A 18 7.78 2.62 4.14
CA LEU A 18 7.81 4.07 3.91
C LEU A 18 6.59 4.55 3.09
N PHE A 19 6.16 3.78 2.08
CA PHE A 19 4.96 4.09 1.31
C PHE A 19 3.70 3.94 2.17
N ALA A 20 3.60 2.90 3.01
CA ALA A 20 2.50 2.71 3.95
C ALA A 20 2.39 3.91 4.91
N CYS A 21 3.50 4.38 5.50
CA CYS A 21 3.51 5.59 6.33
C CYS A 21 3.03 6.83 5.55
N CYS A 22 3.40 6.96 4.26
CA CYS A 22 2.93 8.09 3.43
C CYS A 22 1.43 8.01 3.16
N LEU A 23 0.91 6.81 2.91
CA LEU A 23 -0.52 6.59 2.70
C LEU A 23 -1.30 6.87 3.98
N ILE A 24 -0.83 6.39 5.12
CA ILE A 24 -1.43 6.67 6.43
C ILE A 24 -1.45 8.19 6.69
N HIS A 25 -0.32 8.87 6.53
CA HIS A 25 -0.26 10.31 6.72
C HIS A 25 -1.20 11.06 5.76
N TYR A 26 -1.32 10.61 4.51
CA TYR A 26 -2.33 11.15 3.60
C TYR A 26 -3.76 10.98 4.14
N PHE A 27 -4.09 9.83 4.72
CA PHE A 27 -5.41 9.62 5.34
C PHE A 27 -5.62 10.53 6.55
N GLU A 28 -4.63 10.65 7.42
CA GLU A 28 -4.69 11.49 8.63
C GLU A 28 -4.88 12.98 8.29
N GLU A 29 -4.09 13.51 7.36
CA GLU A 29 -4.18 14.91 6.92
C GLU A 29 -5.52 15.25 6.26
N ASN A 30 -6.20 14.24 5.68
CA ASN A 30 -7.50 14.39 5.04
C ASN A 30 -8.67 13.96 5.95
N GLY A 31 -8.41 13.64 7.23
CA GLY A 31 -9.45 13.19 8.17
C GLY A 31 -10.18 11.91 7.71
N LEU A 32 -9.51 11.05 6.94
CA LEU A 32 -10.07 9.83 6.38
C LEU A 32 -9.88 8.67 7.37
N PRO A 33 -10.96 7.98 7.79
CA PRO A 33 -10.85 6.87 8.72
C PRO A 33 -10.19 5.67 8.05
N TYR A 34 -9.25 5.04 8.76
CA TYR A 34 -8.58 3.81 8.33
C TYR A 34 -8.37 2.82 9.48
N THR A 35 -8.10 1.56 9.14
CA THR A 35 -7.46 0.56 10.00
C THR A 35 -6.11 0.19 9.39
N LEU A 36 -5.05 0.18 10.20
CA LEU A 36 -3.75 -0.36 9.81
C LEU A 36 -3.66 -1.83 10.24
N VAL A 37 -3.29 -2.69 9.30
CA VAL A 37 -2.81 -4.06 9.55
C VAL A 37 -1.35 -4.11 9.10
N ASP A 38 -0.44 -4.36 10.02
CA ASP A 38 0.97 -4.56 9.69
C ASP A 38 1.29 -6.04 9.82
N ALA A 39 1.31 -6.71 8.67
CA ALA A 39 1.55 -8.15 8.57
C ALA A 39 3.05 -8.46 8.35
N ASP A 40 3.92 -7.44 8.35
CA ASP A 40 5.37 -7.64 8.30
C ASP A 40 5.89 -8.14 9.66
N THR A 41 6.88 -9.03 9.65
CA THR A 41 7.43 -9.64 10.87
C THR A 41 7.98 -8.61 11.86
N ASN A 42 8.57 -7.52 11.37
CA ASN A 42 9.08 -6.45 12.25
C ASN A 42 7.97 -5.49 12.70
N ALA A 43 6.86 -5.44 11.96
CA ALA A 43 5.69 -4.61 12.22
C ALA A 43 6.01 -3.12 12.57
N ASP A 44 7.05 -2.56 11.94
CA ASP A 44 7.57 -1.22 12.23
C ASP A 44 6.53 -0.11 11.99
N VAL A 45 5.62 -0.28 11.01
CA VAL A 45 4.59 0.72 10.71
C VAL A 45 3.56 0.74 11.83
N ALA A 46 3.15 -0.43 12.33
CA ALA A 46 2.22 -0.54 13.44
C ALA A 46 2.81 -0.13 14.80
N GLU A 47 4.13 -0.12 14.95
CA GLU A 47 4.78 0.53 16.12
C GLU A 47 4.61 2.05 16.12
N VAL A 48 4.65 2.66 14.93
CA VAL A 48 4.56 4.12 14.77
C VAL A 48 3.10 4.60 14.78
N TYR A 49 2.20 3.86 14.14
CA TYR A 49 0.82 4.26 13.87
C TYR A 49 -0.24 3.40 14.57
N GLU A 50 0.15 2.64 15.61
CA GLU A 50 -0.75 1.82 16.44
C GLU A 50 -1.64 0.86 15.63
N GLY A 51 -1.01 -0.01 14.82
CA GLY A 51 -1.70 -0.96 13.94
C GLY A 51 -1.93 -2.35 14.56
N ILE A 52 -2.77 -3.14 13.88
CA ILE A 52 -3.00 -4.55 14.18
C ILE A 52 -1.79 -5.37 13.68
N LYS A 53 -1.20 -6.21 14.54
CA LYS A 53 0.03 -6.98 14.26
C LYS A 53 -0.16 -8.51 14.28
N ASP A 54 -1.34 -8.98 14.69
CA ASP A 54 -1.61 -10.40 14.90
C ASP A 54 -2.16 -11.12 13.65
N ILE A 55 -2.41 -10.38 12.56
CA ILE A 55 -2.89 -10.94 11.29
C ILE A 55 -1.70 -11.30 10.40
N ASN A 56 -1.58 -12.58 10.05
CA ASN A 56 -0.45 -13.11 9.29
C ASN A 56 -0.93 -14.00 8.12
N PHE A 57 -0.46 -13.71 6.91
CA PHE A 57 -0.73 -14.52 5.73
C PHE A 57 0.19 -15.75 5.69
N LYS A 58 -0.28 -16.87 6.24
CA LYS A 58 0.52 -18.12 6.35
C LYS A 58 0.01 -19.29 5.50
N ILE A 59 -1.19 -19.16 4.92
CA ILE A 59 -1.88 -20.24 4.22
C ILE A 59 -1.91 -19.92 2.73
N SER A 60 -1.53 -20.90 1.91
CA SER A 60 -1.46 -20.76 0.44
C SER A 60 -2.16 -21.90 -0.32
N ASP A 61 -2.78 -22.84 0.39
CA ASP A 61 -3.44 -24.00 -0.21
C ASP A 61 -4.61 -24.50 0.66
N GLU A 62 -5.54 -25.19 0.01
CA GLU A 62 -6.78 -25.70 0.60
C GLU A 62 -6.53 -26.72 1.72
N ILE A 63 -5.54 -27.61 1.55
CA ILE A 63 -5.24 -28.65 2.54
C ILE A 63 -4.80 -27.99 3.86
N THR A 64 -3.91 -27.01 3.77
CA THR A 64 -3.46 -26.23 4.93
C THR A 64 -4.62 -25.42 5.53
N ALA A 65 -5.47 -24.82 4.69
CA ALA A 65 -6.64 -24.05 5.15
C ALA A 65 -7.62 -24.91 5.96
N MET A 66 -7.98 -26.09 5.44
CA MET A 66 -8.90 -27.03 6.09
C MET A 66 -8.39 -27.55 7.44
N ASN A 67 -7.06 -27.59 7.62
CA ASN A 67 -6.43 -28.15 8.81
C ASN A 67 -5.87 -27.08 9.77
N SER A 68 -6.05 -25.79 9.47
CA SER A 68 -5.55 -24.69 10.30
C SER A 68 -6.67 -23.81 10.86
N ARG A 69 -6.65 -23.60 12.18
CA ARG A 69 -7.52 -22.62 12.83
C ARG A 69 -7.13 -21.17 12.54
N THR A 70 -5.92 -20.93 12.05
CA THR A 70 -5.41 -19.58 11.74
C THR A 70 -5.88 -19.07 10.38
N ALA A 71 -6.58 -19.89 9.59
CA ALA A 71 -7.15 -19.45 8.30
C ALA A 71 -8.11 -18.27 8.48
N ALA A 72 -8.91 -18.33 9.55
CA ALA A 72 -9.88 -17.30 9.92
C ALA A 72 -9.24 -15.97 10.36
N ASP A 73 -7.94 -15.94 10.68
CA ASP A 73 -7.29 -14.71 11.14
C ASP A 73 -7.23 -13.66 10.03
N VAL A 74 -7.04 -14.10 8.78
CA VAL A 74 -6.96 -13.23 7.60
C VAL A 74 -8.36 -12.70 7.23
N ASP A 75 -9.43 -13.46 7.48
CA ASP A 75 -10.81 -13.04 7.19
C ASP A 75 -11.23 -11.81 8.00
N ARG A 76 -10.60 -11.57 9.15
CA ARG A 76 -10.77 -10.34 9.95
C ARG A 76 -10.52 -9.09 9.12
N ILE A 77 -9.63 -9.13 8.12
CA ILE A 77 -9.38 -8.00 7.21
C ILE A 77 -10.66 -7.57 6.50
N PHE A 78 -11.49 -8.52 6.05
CA PHE A 78 -12.72 -8.21 5.35
C PHE A 78 -13.77 -7.62 6.29
N GLU A 79 -13.85 -8.12 7.53
CA GLU A 79 -14.72 -7.56 8.56
C GLU A 79 -14.31 -6.12 8.92
N LEU A 80 -13.01 -5.85 9.07
CA LEU A 80 -12.50 -4.49 9.27
C LEU A 80 -12.83 -3.59 8.07
N ALA A 81 -12.75 -4.12 6.86
CA ALA A 81 -13.05 -3.39 5.64
C ALA A 81 -14.53 -3.00 5.55
N LYS A 82 -15.46 -3.77 6.12
CA LYS A 82 -16.88 -3.37 6.16
C LYS A 82 -17.13 -2.09 6.95
N GLU A 83 -16.26 -1.77 7.90
CA GLU A 83 -16.38 -0.56 8.73
C GLU A 83 -15.66 0.65 8.11
N LYS A 84 -14.41 0.47 7.68
CA LYS A 84 -13.58 1.55 7.13
C LYS A 84 -12.46 0.98 6.24
N THR A 85 -11.79 1.86 5.49
CA THR A 85 -10.67 1.48 4.64
C THR A 85 -9.56 0.80 5.44
N VAL A 86 -9.02 -0.30 4.91
CA VAL A 86 -7.91 -1.03 5.53
C VAL A 86 -6.64 -0.76 4.72
N ILE A 87 -5.56 -0.43 5.42
CA ILE A 87 -4.21 -0.34 4.86
C ILE A 87 -3.41 -1.52 5.40
N ILE A 88 -2.87 -2.35 4.51
CA ILE A 88 -2.13 -3.56 4.87
C ILE A 88 -0.69 -3.41 4.42
N ASN A 89 0.25 -3.29 5.37
CA ASN A 89 1.66 -3.41 5.08
C ASN A 89 2.03 -4.91 5.00
N LEU A 90 2.31 -5.40 3.79
CA LEU A 90 2.58 -6.82 3.57
C LEU A 90 4.07 -7.15 3.74
N PRO A 91 4.42 -8.35 4.21
CA PRO A 91 5.80 -8.84 4.20
C PRO A 91 6.29 -9.15 2.78
N ALA A 92 7.60 -9.37 2.62
CA ALA A 92 8.13 -9.94 1.38
C ALA A 92 7.67 -11.40 1.18
N ASN A 93 7.69 -11.89 -0.07
CA ASN A 93 7.37 -13.29 -0.43
C ASN A 93 5.99 -13.80 0.06
N VAL A 94 4.98 -12.94 0.14
CA VAL A 94 3.64 -13.29 0.65
C VAL A 94 2.59 -13.51 -0.45
N HIS A 95 3.02 -13.44 -1.72
CA HIS A 95 2.12 -13.45 -2.88
C HIS A 95 1.12 -14.60 -2.86
N GLU A 96 1.62 -15.83 -2.72
CA GLU A 96 0.81 -17.04 -2.83
C GLU A 96 -0.29 -17.06 -1.75
N SER A 97 0.03 -16.65 -0.52
CA SER A 97 -0.95 -16.61 0.56
C SER A 97 -2.00 -15.52 0.37
N VAL A 98 -1.61 -14.34 -0.10
CA VAL A 98 -2.57 -13.26 -0.42
C VAL A 98 -3.44 -13.67 -1.61
N ALA A 99 -2.85 -14.25 -2.65
CA ALA A 99 -3.56 -14.68 -3.85
C ALA A 99 -4.52 -15.83 -3.55
N TYR A 100 -4.12 -16.77 -2.70
CA TYR A 100 -4.98 -17.84 -2.20
C TYR A 100 -6.19 -17.25 -1.48
N TRP A 101 -5.97 -16.41 -0.46
CA TRP A 101 -7.07 -15.81 0.32
C TRP A 101 -8.07 -15.04 -0.55
N ILE A 102 -7.59 -14.24 -1.50
CA ILE A 102 -8.46 -13.50 -2.44
C ILE A 102 -9.28 -14.42 -3.34
N LYS A 103 -8.67 -15.48 -3.88
CA LYS A 103 -9.31 -16.38 -4.85
C LYS A 103 -10.27 -17.35 -4.17
N ASP A 104 -9.87 -17.93 -3.05
CA ASP A 104 -10.65 -18.90 -2.28
C ASP A 104 -11.97 -18.30 -1.79
N ASN A 105 -11.93 -17.02 -1.40
CA ASN A 105 -13.10 -16.27 -0.93
C ASN A 105 -13.83 -15.46 -2.03
N ASP A 106 -13.46 -15.62 -3.31
CA ASP A 106 -14.02 -14.88 -4.46
C ASP A 106 -14.11 -13.35 -4.25
N LEU A 107 -13.05 -12.76 -3.68
CA LEU A 107 -13.04 -11.35 -3.26
C LEU A 107 -12.89 -10.32 -4.40
N LEU A 108 -12.89 -10.77 -5.66
CA LEU A 108 -12.78 -9.88 -6.82
C LEU A 108 -14.12 -9.68 -7.54
N ASP A 109 -14.96 -10.72 -7.60
CA ASP A 109 -16.21 -10.69 -8.36
C ASP A 109 -17.44 -11.11 -7.55
N GLY A 110 -17.23 -11.68 -6.36
CA GLY A 110 -18.26 -12.27 -5.51
C GLY A 110 -19.33 -11.28 -5.03
N GLU A 111 -20.50 -11.80 -4.70
CA GLU A 111 -21.62 -10.99 -4.17
C GLU A 111 -21.29 -10.37 -2.81
N ILE A 112 -20.39 -11.00 -2.05
CA ILE A 112 -20.00 -10.53 -0.72
C ILE A 112 -19.31 -9.17 -0.77
N VAL A 113 -18.40 -8.94 -1.72
CA VAL A 113 -17.68 -7.65 -1.82
C VAL A 113 -18.61 -6.53 -2.31
N LYS A 114 -19.54 -6.87 -3.21
CA LYS A 114 -20.56 -5.93 -3.72
C LYS A 114 -21.54 -5.51 -2.63
N SER A 115 -22.08 -6.48 -1.88
CA SER A 115 -23.04 -6.22 -0.79
C SER A 115 -22.40 -5.51 0.39
N ALA A 116 -21.13 -5.81 0.71
CA ALA A 116 -20.36 -5.12 1.73
C ALA A 116 -19.90 -3.71 1.33
N GLY A 117 -19.93 -3.37 0.04
CA GLY A 117 -19.36 -2.11 -0.45
C GLY A 117 -17.85 -2.02 -0.20
N VAL A 118 -17.15 -3.14 -0.32
CA VAL A 118 -15.69 -3.29 -0.17
C VAL A 118 -15.08 -3.50 -1.55
N SER A 119 -13.99 -2.81 -1.84
CA SER A 119 -13.15 -3.08 -3.00
C SER A 119 -11.71 -3.33 -2.59
N LEU A 120 -10.91 -3.88 -3.50
CA LEU A 120 -9.51 -4.22 -3.25
C LEU A 120 -8.62 -3.41 -4.19
N CYS A 121 -7.44 -3.02 -3.70
CA CYS A 121 -6.42 -2.35 -4.49
C CYS A 121 -5.02 -2.77 -4.03
N LYS A 122 -4.12 -3.03 -4.98
CA LYS A 122 -2.74 -3.44 -4.72
C LYS A 122 -1.75 -2.38 -5.19
N TRP A 123 -1.10 -1.71 -4.25
CA TRP A 123 -0.01 -0.77 -4.49
C TRP A 123 1.28 -1.58 -4.58
N PHE A 124 1.78 -1.79 -5.80
CA PHE A 124 2.94 -2.63 -6.05
C PHE A 124 4.21 -1.78 -6.19
N LEU A 125 5.00 -1.71 -5.12
CA LEU A 125 6.27 -1.03 -5.02
C LEU A 125 7.32 -1.74 -5.86
N CYS A 126 7.84 -1.03 -6.86
CA CYS A 126 8.87 -1.54 -7.75
C CYS A 126 10.19 -0.77 -7.57
N SER A 127 11.30 -1.51 -7.55
CA SER A 127 12.65 -0.95 -7.45
C SER A 127 13.26 -0.63 -8.82
N GLY A 128 12.56 -0.88 -9.92
CA GLY A 128 13.07 -0.77 -11.31
C GLY A 128 14.03 -1.88 -11.72
N SER A 129 14.41 -2.78 -10.80
CA SER A 129 15.23 -3.96 -11.11
C SER A 129 14.46 -4.96 -11.98
N TYR A 130 15.18 -5.81 -12.71
CA TYR A 130 14.55 -6.83 -13.56
C TYR A 130 13.60 -7.73 -12.77
N ASP A 131 14.08 -8.23 -11.64
CA ASP A 131 13.35 -9.11 -10.74
C ASP A 131 12.07 -8.44 -10.18
N SER A 132 12.17 -7.21 -9.67
CA SER A 132 11.01 -6.48 -9.12
C SER A 132 9.92 -6.22 -10.16
N VAL A 133 10.30 -5.93 -11.41
CA VAL A 133 9.33 -5.78 -12.51
C VAL A 133 8.71 -7.13 -12.89
N THR A 134 9.48 -8.21 -12.91
CA THR A 134 8.96 -9.55 -13.21
C THR A 134 7.95 -10.01 -12.15
N LEU A 135 8.21 -9.75 -10.87
CA LEU A 135 7.26 -10.03 -9.78
C LEU A 135 5.93 -9.29 -9.98
N PHE A 136 5.99 -8.01 -10.35
CA PHE A 136 4.78 -7.24 -10.69
C PHE A 136 3.98 -7.86 -11.83
N LEU A 137 4.65 -8.23 -12.92
CA LEU A 137 4.00 -8.84 -14.09
C LEU A 137 3.37 -10.20 -13.75
N ASN A 138 4.05 -11.00 -12.91
CA ASN A 138 3.51 -12.25 -12.41
C ASN A 138 2.27 -12.02 -11.54
N SER A 139 2.31 -11.03 -10.64
CA SER A 139 1.15 -10.67 -9.80
C SER A 139 -0.04 -10.23 -10.66
N LEU A 140 0.16 -9.36 -11.65
CA LEU A 140 -0.90 -8.97 -12.60
C LEU A 140 -1.53 -10.18 -13.29
N LYS A 141 -0.69 -11.09 -13.80
CA LYS A 141 -1.12 -12.31 -14.50
C LYS A 141 -1.90 -13.25 -13.57
N ALA A 142 -1.47 -13.39 -12.31
CA ALA A 142 -2.09 -14.25 -11.31
C ALA A 142 -3.55 -13.87 -11.04
N PHE A 143 -3.89 -12.58 -11.15
CA PHE A 143 -5.25 -12.06 -11.01
C PHE A 143 -5.94 -11.74 -12.34
N LYS A 144 -5.30 -12.04 -13.48
CA LYS A 144 -5.82 -11.76 -14.83
C LYS A 144 -6.28 -10.31 -15.02
N GLY A 145 -5.63 -9.36 -14.33
CA GLY A 145 -5.99 -7.94 -14.34
C GLY A 145 -7.25 -7.55 -13.55
N LYS A 146 -7.92 -8.48 -12.85
CA LYS A 146 -9.15 -8.19 -12.10
C LYS A 146 -8.90 -7.42 -10.80
N LEU A 147 -7.80 -7.73 -10.11
CA LEU A 147 -7.36 -6.96 -8.95
C LEU A 147 -6.68 -5.67 -9.45
N PRO A 148 -7.18 -4.46 -9.13
CA PRO A 148 -6.52 -3.22 -9.50
C PRO A 148 -5.10 -3.17 -8.93
N HIS A 149 -4.11 -3.15 -9.81
CA HIS A 149 -2.72 -2.92 -9.43
C HIS A 149 -2.31 -1.50 -9.81
N ILE A 150 -1.63 -0.84 -8.89
CA ILE A 150 -0.94 0.42 -9.14
C ILE A 150 0.55 0.12 -9.14
N PHE A 151 1.19 0.33 -10.28
CA PHE A 151 2.64 0.22 -10.40
C PHE A 151 3.29 1.45 -9.79
N VAL A 152 3.91 1.27 -8.62
CA VAL A 152 4.55 2.37 -7.89
C VAL A 152 6.03 2.41 -8.22
N ARG A 153 6.42 3.41 -9.00
CA ARG A 153 7.83 3.65 -9.36
C ARG A 153 8.53 4.33 -8.20
N ASN A 154 9.36 3.59 -7.46
CA ASN A 154 10.12 4.15 -6.34
C ASN A 154 11.39 4.88 -6.84
N TYR A 155 11.30 6.21 -6.98
CA TYR A 155 12.43 7.05 -7.39
C TYR A 155 13.49 7.24 -6.30
N GLY A 156 13.22 6.82 -5.07
CA GLY A 156 14.25 6.70 -4.03
C GLY A 156 15.22 5.54 -4.26
N LEU A 157 14.83 4.54 -5.05
CA LEU A 157 15.64 3.36 -5.36
C LEU A 157 16.14 3.36 -6.81
N CYS A 158 15.33 3.87 -7.74
CA CYS A 158 15.66 3.90 -9.16
C CYS A 158 15.38 5.28 -9.77
N PRO A 159 16.42 6.06 -10.11
CA PRO A 159 16.25 7.38 -10.70
C PRO A 159 15.88 7.34 -12.18
N ASP A 160 16.25 6.28 -12.90
CA ASP A 160 16.01 6.11 -14.35
C ASP A 160 15.24 4.81 -14.66
N TRP A 161 14.09 4.97 -15.28
CA TRP A 161 13.18 3.88 -15.63
C TRP A 161 13.16 3.52 -17.12
N SER A 162 14.03 4.14 -17.93
CA SER A 162 14.16 3.88 -19.36
C SER A 162 14.23 2.38 -19.68
N ASN A 163 15.02 1.63 -18.91
CA ASN A 163 15.21 0.18 -19.04
C ASN A 163 13.97 -0.66 -18.71
N VAL A 164 12.99 -0.11 -17.99
CA VAL A 164 11.69 -0.77 -17.75
C VAL A 164 10.74 -0.45 -18.91
N ASP A 165 10.72 0.82 -19.33
CA ASP A 165 9.80 1.33 -20.35
C ASP A 165 10.04 0.72 -21.73
N ILE A 166 11.27 0.36 -22.06
CA ILE A 166 11.60 -0.31 -23.32
C ILE A 166 11.27 -1.81 -23.34
N ARG A 167 10.97 -2.43 -22.19
CA ARG A 167 10.76 -3.88 -22.12
C ARG A 167 9.44 -4.26 -22.75
N GLU A 168 9.53 -5.23 -23.65
CA GLU A 168 8.37 -5.73 -24.38
C GLU A 168 7.28 -6.28 -23.45
N ALA A 169 7.66 -7.10 -22.46
CA ALA A 169 6.71 -7.65 -21.49
C ALA A 169 5.99 -6.56 -20.65
N PHE A 170 6.66 -5.45 -20.35
CA PHE A 170 6.05 -4.34 -19.61
C PHE A 170 5.09 -3.54 -20.49
N LYS A 171 5.47 -3.25 -21.75
CA LYS A 171 4.60 -2.61 -22.73
C LYS A 171 3.34 -3.43 -23.00
N GLN A 172 3.49 -4.73 -23.25
CA GLN A 172 2.38 -5.65 -23.48
C GLN A 172 1.44 -5.70 -22.28
N ALA A 173 1.97 -5.79 -21.05
CA ALA A 173 1.14 -5.77 -19.85
C ALA A 173 0.41 -4.43 -19.68
N LYS A 174 1.04 -3.31 -20.02
CA LYS A 174 0.41 -1.99 -19.94
C LYS A 174 -0.73 -1.84 -20.94
N GLU A 175 -0.56 -2.34 -22.16
CA GLU A 175 -1.61 -2.38 -23.18
C GLU A 175 -2.75 -3.31 -22.78
N GLN A 176 -2.41 -4.51 -22.29
CA GLN A 176 -3.39 -5.54 -21.94
C GLN A 176 -4.22 -5.19 -20.69
N TYR A 177 -3.57 -4.75 -19.61
CA TYR A 177 -4.21 -4.59 -18.31
C TYR A 177 -4.53 -3.14 -17.94
N GLN A 178 -3.98 -2.16 -18.67
CA GLN A 178 -4.23 -0.72 -18.46
C GLN A 178 -4.04 -0.27 -17.00
N PHE A 179 -3.09 -0.89 -16.29
CA PHE A 179 -2.80 -0.59 -14.89
C PHE A 179 -2.34 0.86 -14.71
N LYS A 180 -2.59 1.42 -13.53
CA LYS A 180 -2.16 2.79 -13.18
C LYS A 180 -0.70 2.79 -12.76
N GLU A 181 -0.03 3.92 -12.99
CA GLU A 181 1.36 4.12 -12.59
C GLU A 181 1.50 5.42 -11.82
N ILE A 182 2.26 5.40 -10.73
CA ILE A 182 2.57 6.60 -9.95
C ILE A 182 4.08 6.72 -9.69
N LYS A 183 4.53 7.95 -9.42
CA LYS A 183 5.92 8.25 -9.10
C LYS A 183 6.05 8.50 -7.61
N PHE A 184 6.60 7.54 -6.87
CA PHE A 184 6.88 7.71 -5.46
C PHE A 184 8.25 8.39 -5.28
N PRO A 185 8.31 9.60 -4.70
CA PRO A 185 9.56 10.33 -4.56
C PRO A 185 10.54 9.62 -3.62
N GLY A 186 11.82 9.98 -3.70
CA GLY A 186 12.81 9.56 -2.70
C GLY A 186 12.85 10.49 -1.50
N LEU A 187 13.01 9.91 -0.30
CA LEU A 187 13.38 10.62 0.92
C LEU A 187 14.89 10.43 1.17
N ARG A 188 15.59 11.49 1.60
CA ARG A 188 17.04 11.40 1.83
C ARG A 188 17.33 10.51 3.04
N PHE A 189 18.51 9.91 3.04
CA PHE A 189 19.00 9.07 4.14
C PHE A 189 18.90 9.77 5.50
N THR A 190 19.36 11.02 5.60
CA THR A 190 19.31 11.82 6.84
C THR A 190 17.91 11.95 7.45
N GLU A 191 16.88 12.12 6.63
CA GLU A 191 15.51 12.22 7.13
C GLU A 191 14.90 10.84 7.40
N ARG A 192 15.30 9.80 6.65
CA ARG A 192 14.85 8.42 6.88
C ARG A 192 15.39 7.86 8.18
N ASP A 193 16.69 7.96 8.41
CA ASP A 193 17.35 7.45 9.63
C ASP A 193 16.70 8.08 10.85
N TYR A 194 16.45 9.39 10.81
CA TYR A 194 15.79 10.08 11.91
C TYR A 194 14.42 9.48 12.25
N LEU A 195 13.60 9.18 11.23
CA LEU A 195 12.28 8.60 11.44
C LEU A 195 12.36 7.15 11.95
N GLU A 196 13.30 6.37 11.42
CA GLU A 196 13.52 4.98 11.79
C GLU A 196 14.07 4.85 13.22
N GLU A 197 15.01 5.72 13.61
CA GLU A 197 15.60 5.76 14.96
C GLU A 197 14.58 6.18 16.02
N ASN A 198 13.76 7.19 15.72
CA ASN A 198 12.82 7.74 16.69
C ASN A 198 11.48 7.01 16.72
N ARG A 199 11.13 6.25 15.67
CA ARG A 199 9.85 5.53 15.53
C ARG A 199 8.64 6.43 15.80
N ILE A 200 8.63 7.61 15.18
CA ILE A 200 7.56 8.60 15.34
C ILE A 200 6.80 8.87 14.03
N PRO A 201 5.50 9.22 14.10
CA PRO A 201 4.74 9.66 12.94
C PRO A 201 5.36 10.89 12.26
N PHE A 202 5.10 11.05 10.97
CA PHE A 202 5.58 12.22 10.22
C PHE A 202 5.14 13.56 10.82
N SER A 203 3.92 13.65 11.36
CA SER A 203 3.43 14.85 12.03
C SER A 203 4.31 15.24 13.23
N MET A 204 4.63 14.27 14.08
CA MET A 204 5.54 14.49 15.23
C MET A 204 6.95 14.88 14.78
N ALA A 205 7.48 14.25 13.72
CA ALA A 205 8.78 14.61 13.17
C ALA A 205 8.83 16.04 12.59
N LEU A 206 7.72 16.52 12.04
CA LEU A 206 7.59 17.90 11.55
C LEU A 206 7.49 18.93 12.68
N ASP A 207 6.96 18.52 13.84
CA ASP A 207 6.87 19.37 15.03
C ASP A 207 8.15 19.38 15.88
N ASP A 208 9.02 18.38 15.71
CA ASP A 208 10.27 18.27 16.44
C ASP A 208 11.34 19.26 15.95
N LYS A 209 11.27 20.48 16.49
CA LYS A 209 12.20 21.55 16.16
C LYS A 209 13.61 21.32 16.71
N SER A 210 13.74 20.50 17.74
CA SER A 210 15.00 20.19 18.44
C SER A 210 15.79 19.10 17.74
N GLY A 211 15.14 18.01 17.32
CA GLY A 211 15.80 16.84 16.76
C GLY A 211 15.91 16.86 15.24
N MET A 212 14.92 17.41 14.52
CA MET A 212 14.99 17.52 13.06
C MET A 212 15.25 18.97 12.62
N PRO A 213 16.40 19.33 12.00
CA PRO A 213 16.69 20.71 11.58
C PRO A 213 15.68 21.29 10.56
N ALA A 214 15.56 22.62 10.52
CA ALA A 214 14.55 23.31 9.67
C ALA A 214 14.59 22.90 8.19
N LEU A 215 15.78 22.73 7.61
CA LEU A 215 15.93 22.28 6.22
C LEU A 215 15.54 20.81 6.02
N SER A 216 15.74 19.94 7.03
CA SER A 216 15.29 18.55 7.00
C SER A 216 13.76 18.48 7.05
N ARG A 217 13.13 19.26 7.94
CA ARG A 217 11.66 19.39 8.00
C ARG A 217 11.09 19.90 6.67
N GLN A 218 11.70 20.93 6.08
CA GLN A 218 11.28 21.43 4.76
C GLN A 218 11.37 20.38 3.65
N ARG A 219 12.41 19.52 3.67
CA ARG A 219 12.53 18.40 2.73
C ARG A 219 11.46 17.33 2.96
N LEU A 220 11.17 17.01 4.22
CA LEU A 220 10.10 16.09 4.59
C LEU A 220 8.73 16.62 4.11
N ILE A 221 8.41 17.89 4.34
CA ILE A 221 7.18 18.54 3.83
C ILE A 221 7.08 18.40 2.30
N LYS A 222 8.17 18.67 1.57
CA LYS A 222 8.19 18.56 0.11
C LYS A 222 7.98 17.11 -0.34
N PHE A 223 8.62 16.16 0.33
CA PHE A 223 8.45 14.73 0.07
C PHE A 223 6.99 14.30 0.28
N LEU A 224 6.40 14.61 1.43
CA LEU A 224 5.01 14.25 1.75
C LEU A 224 4.02 14.86 0.77
N ARG A 225 4.20 16.13 0.38
CA ARG A 225 3.37 16.77 -0.66
C ARG A 225 3.45 16.05 -2.00
N HIS A 226 4.65 15.65 -2.42
CA HIS A 226 4.84 14.91 -3.67
C HIS A 226 4.25 13.50 -3.59
N SER A 227 4.38 12.82 -2.44
CA SER A 227 3.78 11.51 -2.19
C SER A 227 2.25 11.58 -2.20
N ALA A 228 1.65 12.56 -1.52
CA ALA A 228 0.20 12.80 -1.52
C ALA A 228 -0.32 13.01 -2.94
N LYS A 229 0.33 13.88 -3.74
CA LYS A 229 -0.03 14.09 -5.15
C LYS A 229 0.06 12.81 -5.98
N ALA A 230 1.07 11.96 -5.74
CA ALA A 230 1.22 10.70 -6.44
C ALA A 230 0.10 9.70 -6.05
N ILE A 231 -0.29 9.66 -4.77
CA ILE A 231 -1.41 8.85 -4.26
C ILE A 231 -2.73 9.30 -4.92
N GLU A 232 -3.01 10.61 -4.95
CA GLU A 232 -4.19 11.17 -5.61
C GLU A 232 -4.25 10.82 -7.11
N GLN A 233 -3.10 10.89 -7.80
CA GLN A 233 -3.00 10.55 -9.23
C GLN A 233 -3.33 9.10 -9.56
N ALA A 234 -3.25 8.18 -8.58
CA ALA A 234 -3.69 6.81 -8.80
C ALA A 234 -5.19 6.72 -9.11
N GLY A 235 -5.98 7.66 -8.59
CA GLY A 235 -7.43 7.73 -8.82
C GLY A 235 -8.20 6.51 -8.31
N VAL A 236 -7.66 5.79 -7.33
CA VAL A 236 -8.32 4.64 -6.71
C VAL A 236 -9.00 5.00 -5.38
N LEU A 237 -8.62 6.13 -4.79
CA LEU A 237 -9.11 6.62 -3.52
C LEU A 237 -10.25 7.63 -3.77
N ASP A 238 -11.41 7.14 -4.17
CA ASP A 238 -12.59 7.97 -4.44
C ASP A 238 -13.27 8.41 -3.13
N PHE A 239 -12.70 9.41 -2.47
CA PHE A 239 -13.31 10.06 -1.30
C PHE A 239 -14.10 11.34 -1.63
N THR A 240 -14.10 11.76 -2.89
CA THR A 240 -14.59 13.04 -3.41
C THR A 240 -16.11 13.23 -3.47
N SER A 241 -16.91 12.51 -2.68
CA SER A 241 -18.37 12.73 -2.64
C SER A 241 -18.96 13.13 -1.29
N LYS A 242 -18.18 13.26 -0.20
CA LYS A 242 -18.76 13.53 1.14
C LYS A 242 -18.29 14.75 1.93
N GLN A 243 -17.27 15.51 1.52
CA GLN A 243 -16.81 16.66 2.31
C GLN A 243 -16.95 18.05 1.65
N GLN A 244 -17.51 18.14 0.43
CA GLN A 244 -17.76 19.43 -0.23
C GLN A 244 -19.19 19.98 -0.07
N LYS A 245 -20.08 19.32 0.69
CA LYS A 245 -21.47 19.79 0.88
C LYS A 245 -21.75 20.56 2.17
N ASP A 246 -20.83 20.59 3.14
CA ASP A 246 -21.10 21.18 4.46
C ASP A 246 -20.36 22.49 4.76
N VAL A 247 -19.72 23.13 3.75
CA VAL A 247 -19.01 24.42 3.94
C VAL A 247 -19.66 25.57 3.14
N VAL A 248 -20.79 25.34 2.49
CA VAL A 248 -21.60 26.39 1.85
C VAL A 248 -23.05 26.24 2.31
N ASN A 249 -23.31 26.54 3.58
CA ASN A 249 -24.60 26.99 4.12
C ASN A 249 -24.48 27.19 5.64
N VAL A 250 -23.74 28.23 6.06
CA VAL A 250 -24.04 29.06 7.25
C VAL A 250 -23.59 30.48 6.93
#